data_AF-A0A7C2ZZX4-F1
#
_entry.id   AF-A0A7C2ZZX4-F1
#
_cell.length_a   1.000
_cell.length_b   1.000
_cell.length_c   1.000
_cell.angle_alpha   90.00
_cell.angle_beta   90.00
_cell.angle_gamma   90.00
#
_symmetry.space_group_name_H-M   'P 1'
#
loop_
_entity.id
_entity.type
_entity.pdbx_description
1 polymer ?
#
loop_
_entity_poly.entity_id
_entity_poly.type
_entity_poly.pdbx_seq_one_letter_code
_entity_poly.pdbx_strand_id
1 'polypeptide(L)'
;MVTPAATTTPTAAPTQANLGPSPAGSSVPPGCEPAQLTRVIDGDTIAVVVGGTADVVRLIGVDAPELHHPTRGAEPYGAEAAAYLTALLDGHGFCLERDVSERDRYGRLLRYVWLDDGTLVNEALVAAGMAMVVTYPPDVKYAASRFLPAQQAAREAGRGLWGAVALPTLPAASAGGGLFAPPACYVPGRNTCNCSDFTSRAHAQWFHDTLDPQDVNRLDADGDGLACESLP
;
A
#
# COMPACT_ATOMS: atom_id res chain seq x y z
N MET A 1 -18.15 79.51 30.49
CA MET A 1 -17.31 78.44 29.89
C MET A 1 -17.84 77.11 30.40
N VAL A 2 -18.62 76.42 29.59
CA VAL A 2 -19.12 75.06 29.87
C VAL A 2 -19.00 74.29 28.55
N THR A 3 -18.14 73.28 28.54
CA THR A 3 -17.92 72.35 27.44
C THR A 3 -19.07 71.33 27.38
N PRO A 4 -19.55 70.91 26.19
CA PRO A 4 -20.33 69.69 26.08
C PRO A 4 -19.40 68.50 25.84
N ALA A 5 -19.63 67.44 26.61
CA ALA A 5 -18.97 66.14 26.50
C ALA A 5 -19.50 65.34 25.30
N ALA A 6 -18.59 64.63 24.65
CA ALA A 6 -18.83 63.80 23.47
C ALA A 6 -19.66 62.55 23.79
N THR A 7 -20.62 62.25 22.92
CA THR A 7 -21.34 60.97 22.88
C THR A 7 -20.55 59.99 22.02
N THR A 8 -20.01 58.93 22.63
CA THR A 8 -19.46 57.79 21.91
C THR A 8 -20.47 56.64 21.92
N THR A 9 -20.87 56.24 20.72
CA THR A 9 -21.68 55.05 20.44
C THR A 9 -20.85 53.78 20.69
N PRO A 10 -21.38 52.74 21.36
CA PRO A 10 -20.68 51.46 21.45
C PRO A 10 -20.80 50.68 20.13
N THR A 11 -19.67 50.47 19.47
CA THR A 11 -19.52 49.56 18.32
C THR A 11 -19.69 48.12 18.81
N ALA A 12 -20.64 47.40 18.20
CA ALA A 12 -20.89 45.99 18.43
C ALA A 12 -19.68 45.13 18.04
N ALA A 13 -19.28 44.23 18.93
CA ALA A 13 -18.23 43.24 18.70
C ALA A 13 -18.66 42.19 17.66
N PRO A 14 -17.76 41.69 16.80
CA PRO A 14 -18.08 40.61 15.88
C PRO A 14 -18.36 39.32 16.66
N THR A 15 -19.49 38.70 16.33
CA THR A 15 -19.94 37.38 16.77
C THR A 15 -18.86 36.33 16.49
N GLN A 16 -18.41 35.65 17.54
CA GLN A 16 -17.54 34.48 17.42
C GLN A 16 -18.27 33.40 16.63
N ALA A 17 -17.70 33.02 15.48
CA ALA A 17 -18.13 31.83 14.76
C ALA A 17 -17.95 30.63 15.69
N ASN A 18 -19.06 29.93 15.91
CA ASN A 18 -19.16 28.74 16.74
C ASN A 18 -18.30 27.63 16.09
N LEU A 19 -17.08 27.45 16.58
CA LEU A 19 -16.26 26.29 16.27
C LEU A 19 -16.97 25.08 16.89
N GLY A 20 -17.60 24.26 16.05
CA GLY A 20 -18.10 22.96 16.47
C GLY A 20 -17.00 22.12 17.11
N PRO A 21 -17.34 21.08 17.89
CA PRO A 21 -16.36 20.21 18.50
C PRO A 21 -15.44 19.63 17.41
N SER A 22 -14.16 19.99 17.47
CA SER A 22 -13.10 19.38 16.66
C SER A 22 -13.15 17.87 16.91
N PRO A 23 -13.17 17.01 15.87
CA PRO A 23 -13.14 15.58 16.08
C PRO A 23 -11.84 15.19 16.79
N ALA A 24 -11.97 14.23 17.70
CA ALA A 24 -10.88 13.71 18.50
C ALA A 24 -9.70 13.25 17.62
N GLY A 25 -8.49 13.64 18.05
CA GLY A 25 -7.15 13.31 17.53
C GLY A 25 -7.03 12.45 16.27
N SER A 26 -6.45 13.03 15.21
CA SER A 26 -5.87 12.26 14.10
C SER A 26 -4.95 11.16 14.64
N SER A 27 -5.25 9.92 14.27
CA SER A 27 -4.43 8.72 14.49
C SER A 27 -3.14 8.74 13.63
N VAL A 28 -3.07 9.64 12.65
CA VAL A 28 -1.91 9.91 11.82
C VAL A 28 -0.89 10.79 12.57
N PRO A 29 0.42 10.45 12.55
CA PRO A 29 1.44 11.24 13.22
C PRO A 29 1.54 12.70 12.72
N PRO A 30 1.75 13.68 13.62
CA PRO A 30 1.93 15.06 13.22
C PRO A 30 3.20 15.23 12.40
N GLY A 31 3.12 15.99 11.30
CA GLY A 31 4.26 16.28 10.43
C GLY A 31 4.59 15.19 9.41
N CYS A 32 3.68 14.22 9.18
CA CYS A 32 3.80 13.36 8.01
C CYS A 32 3.61 14.17 6.72
N GLU A 33 4.31 13.77 5.66
CA GLU A 33 4.34 14.48 4.39
C GLU A 33 3.37 13.81 3.39
N PRO A 34 2.34 14.50 2.89
CA PRO A 34 1.43 13.92 1.90
C PRO A 34 2.17 13.49 0.64
N ALA A 35 1.78 12.34 0.09
CA ALA A 35 2.36 11.81 -1.14
C ALA A 35 1.28 11.20 -2.05
N GLN A 36 1.56 11.16 -3.34
CA GLN A 36 0.74 10.44 -4.33
C GLN A 36 1.47 9.18 -4.78
N LEU A 37 0.77 8.04 -4.75
CA LEU A 37 1.29 6.81 -5.33
C LEU A 37 1.40 6.96 -6.86
N THR A 38 2.55 6.58 -7.41
CA THR A 38 2.73 6.43 -8.86
C THR A 38 2.68 4.96 -9.27
N ARG A 39 3.35 4.08 -8.53
CA ARG A 39 3.24 2.62 -8.68
C ARG A 39 3.78 1.90 -7.46
N VAL A 40 3.30 0.68 -7.22
CA VAL A 40 3.96 -0.30 -6.34
C VAL A 40 5.06 -1.01 -7.14
N ILE A 41 6.25 -1.17 -6.55
CA ILE A 41 7.40 -1.83 -7.21
C ILE A 41 7.49 -3.28 -6.75
N ASP A 42 7.42 -3.51 -5.44
CA ASP A 42 7.36 -4.81 -4.77
C ASP A 42 6.60 -4.67 -3.44
N GLY A 43 6.55 -5.71 -2.60
CA GLY A 43 5.76 -5.74 -1.36
C GLY A 43 6.23 -4.80 -0.25
N ASP A 44 7.33 -4.07 -0.44
CA ASP A 44 7.85 -3.11 0.55
C ASP A 44 8.51 -1.85 -0.04
N THR A 45 8.36 -1.65 -1.37
CA THR A 45 8.91 -0.52 -2.10
C THR A 45 7.85 0.08 -3.03
N ILE A 46 7.67 1.40 -2.94
CA ILE A 46 6.73 2.17 -3.77
C ILE A 46 7.41 3.35 -4.46
N ALA A 47 6.93 3.72 -5.64
CA ALA A 47 7.27 4.98 -6.29
C ALA A 47 6.15 5.99 -6.05
N VAL A 48 6.52 7.21 -5.64
CA VAL A 48 5.59 8.26 -5.25
C VAL A 48 6.00 9.62 -5.82
N VAL A 49 5.06 10.55 -5.83
CA VAL A 49 5.34 11.99 -5.92
C VAL A 49 5.13 12.60 -4.55
N VAL A 50 6.18 13.19 -3.98
CA VAL A 50 6.18 13.83 -2.66
C VAL A 50 6.86 15.19 -2.76
N GLY A 51 6.25 16.23 -2.19
CA GLY A 51 6.73 17.61 -2.37
C GLY A 51 6.86 18.06 -3.83
N GLY A 52 6.10 17.44 -4.75
CA GLY A 52 6.19 17.69 -6.21
C GLY A 52 7.35 17.00 -6.92
N THR A 53 8.12 16.15 -6.24
CA THR A 53 9.25 15.40 -6.81
C THR A 53 8.96 13.91 -6.82
N ALA A 54 9.33 13.22 -7.90
CA ALA A 54 9.24 11.76 -7.98
C ALA A 54 10.35 11.11 -7.15
N ASP A 55 9.98 10.16 -6.30
CA ASP A 55 10.90 9.48 -5.39
C ASP A 55 10.51 8.00 -5.23
N VAL A 56 11.47 7.18 -4.79
CA VAL A 56 11.24 5.78 -4.43
C VAL A 56 11.35 5.66 -2.92
N VAL A 57 10.38 5.01 -2.30
CA VAL A 57 10.28 4.81 -0.86
C VAL A 57 10.47 3.34 -0.54
N ARG A 58 11.39 3.03 0.38
CA ARG A 58 11.52 1.73 1.04
C ARG A 58 10.82 1.80 2.40
N LEU A 59 9.85 0.91 2.61
CA LEU A 59 9.09 0.86 3.85
C LEU A 59 10.01 0.41 5.00
N ILE A 60 10.06 1.22 6.05
CA ILE A 60 10.90 0.93 7.23
C ILE A 60 10.33 -0.28 8.00
N GLY A 61 11.23 -1.16 8.43
CA GLY A 61 10.94 -2.19 9.43
C GLY A 61 10.25 -3.45 8.89
N VAL A 62 10.07 -3.54 7.57
CA VAL A 62 9.40 -4.67 6.90
C VAL A 62 10.21 -5.15 5.70
N ASP A 63 10.17 -6.45 5.45
CA ASP A 63 10.83 -7.11 4.31
C ASP A 63 9.85 -8.08 3.66
N ALA A 64 9.43 -7.76 2.44
CA ALA A 64 8.50 -8.57 1.67
C ALA A 64 9.27 -9.42 0.65
N PRO A 65 8.75 -10.59 0.26
CA PRO A 65 9.36 -11.36 -0.82
C PRO A 65 9.42 -10.54 -2.11
N GLU A 66 10.55 -10.59 -2.81
CA GLU A 66 10.78 -9.74 -3.96
C GLU A 66 9.98 -10.21 -5.19
N LEU A 67 9.31 -9.28 -5.86
CA LEU A 67 8.64 -9.56 -7.14
C LEU A 67 9.66 -9.81 -8.27
N HIS A 68 10.80 -9.12 -8.22
CA HIS A 68 11.83 -9.17 -9.25
C HIS A 68 13.23 -9.09 -8.65
N HIS A 69 13.78 -10.20 -8.15
CA HIS A 69 15.18 -10.25 -7.75
C HIS A 69 16.08 -10.40 -8.98
N PRO A 70 17.13 -9.56 -9.18
CA PRO A 70 17.98 -9.58 -10.37
C PRO A 70 18.61 -10.94 -10.69
N THR A 71 18.84 -11.76 -9.67
CA THR A 71 19.43 -13.10 -9.81
C THR A 71 18.52 -14.25 -9.40
N ARG A 72 17.45 -13.99 -8.63
CA ARG A 72 16.59 -15.05 -8.05
C ARG A 72 15.22 -15.10 -8.71
N GLY A 73 14.85 -14.08 -9.49
CA GLY A 73 13.52 -13.96 -10.07
C GLY A 73 12.49 -13.58 -9.00
N ALA A 74 11.21 -13.88 -9.29
CA ALA A 74 10.13 -13.69 -8.33
C ALA A 74 10.23 -14.70 -7.18
N GLU A 75 10.15 -14.21 -5.94
CA GLU A 75 10.10 -15.04 -4.76
C GLU A 75 8.66 -15.51 -4.48
N PRO A 76 8.48 -16.70 -3.88
CA PRO A 76 7.16 -17.12 -3.40
C PRO A 76 6.54 -16.05 -2.51
N TYR A 77 5.25 -15.76 -2.69
CA TYR A 77 4.49 -14.68 -2.04
C TYR A 77 4.82 -13.24 -2.49
N GLY A 78 5.75 -13.03 -3.42
CA GLY A 78 6.11 -11.67 -3.85
C GLY A 78 4.99 -10.95 -4.60
N ALA A 79 4.25 -11.68 -5.46
CA ALA A 79 3.09 -11.14 -6.17
C ALA A 79 1.95 -10.81 -5.20
N GLU A 80 1.69 -11.69 -4.25
CA GLU A 80 0.66 -11.53 -3.22
C GLU A 80 0.95 -10.34 -2.31
N ALA A 81 2.21 -10.15 -1.91
CA ALA A 81 2.62 -9.00 -1.10
C ALA A 81 2.48 -7.68 -1.86
N ALA A 82 2.91 -7.62 -3.13
CA ALA A 82 2.77 -6.44 -3.98
C ALA A 82 1.28 -6.10 -4.26
N ALA A 83 0.45 -7.12 -4.52
CA ALA A 83 -0.99 -6.94 -4.73
C ALA A 83 -1.68 -6.43 -3.46
N TYR A 84 -1.31 -6.96 -2.29
CA TYR A 84 -1.83 -6.49 -1.01
C TYR A 84 -1.43 -5.02 -0.73
N LEU A 85 -0.17 -4.65 -0.97
CA LEU A 85 0.27 -3.26 -0.82
C LEU A 85 -0.45 -2.33 -1.81
N THR A 86 -0.67 -2.78 -3.05
CA THR A 86 -1.44 -2.03 -4.04
C THR A 86 -2.85 -1.77 -3.53
N ALA A 87 -3.54 -2.80 -3.05
CA ALA A 87 -4.91 -2.67 -2.54
C ALA A 87 -5.02 -1.77 -1.30
N LEU A 88 -3.99 -1.72 -0.44
CA LEU A 88 -3.98 -0.80 0.70
C LEU A 88 -3.85 0.66 0.30
N LEU A 89 -3.18 0.95 -0.81
CA LEU A 89 -2.86 2.32 -1.24
C LEU A 89 -3.78 2.83 -2.35
N ASP A 90 -4.37 1.94 -3.14
CA ASP A 90 -5.22 2.33 -4.27
C ASP A 90 -6.48 3.07 -3.79
N GLY A 91 -6.77 4.21 -4.41
CA GLY A 91 -7.89 5.07 -4.02
C GLY A 91 -7.80 5.73 -2.64
N HIS A 92 -6.72 5.54 -1.90
CA HIS A 92 -6.55 6.07 -0.54
C HIS A 92 -5.54 7.23 -0.47
N GLY A 93 -5.90 8.28 0.26
CA GLY A 93 -4.94 9.31 0.66
C GLY A 93 -4.00 8.78 1.75
N PHE A 94 -2.72 9.09 1.61
CA PHE A 94 -1.70 8.69 2.57
C PHE A 94 -0.59 9.74 2.69
N CYS A 95 0.18 9.62 3.76
CA CYS A 95 1.36 10.42 4.00
C CYS A 95 2.55 9.57 4.45
N LEU A 96 3.73 10.15 4.28
CA LEU A 96 5.01 9.55 4.59
C LEU A 96 5.55 10.12 5.89
N GLU A 97 5.84 9.25 6.85
CA GLU A 97 6.50 9.64 8.08
C GLU A 97 7.95 9.16 8.03
N ARG A 98 8.88 10.08 8.27
CA ARG A 98 10.28 9.74 8.47
C ARG A 98 10.53 9.33 9.92
N ASP A 99 11.38 8.33 10.10
CA ASP A 99 12.00 8.06 11.39
C ASP A 99 13.24 8.96 11.57
N VAL A 100 14.44 8.38 11.68
CA VAL A 100 15.70 9.12 11.88
C VAL A 100 16.42 9.33 10.55
N SER A 101 16.56 8.28 9.75
CA SER A 101 17.29 8.30 8.49
C SER A 101 16.41 8.84 7.35
N GLU A 102 17.04 9.59 6.43
CA GLU A 102 16.35 10.15 5.27
C GLU A 102 16.25 9.16 4.12
N ARG A 103 17.40 8.57 3.75
CA ARG A 103 17.56 7.65 2.62
C ARG A 103 18.46 6.48 2.98
N ASP A 104 18.25 5.36 2.30
CA ASP A 104 19.17 4.23 2.35
C ASP A 104 20.39 4.43 1.44
N ARG A 105 21.29 3.44 1.43
CA ARG A 105 22.51 3.43 0.59
C ARG A 105 22.25 3.42 -0.92
N TYR A 106 21.03 3.11 -1.36
CA TYR A 106 20.61 3.08 -2.75
C TYR A 106 19.87 4.38 -3.15
N GLY A 107 19.75 5.32 -2.21
CA GLY A 107 19.09 6.60 -2.42
C GLY A 107 17.56 6.54 -2.32
N ARG A 108 16.96 5.43 -1.84
CA ARG A 108 15.50 5.37 -1.61
C ARG A 108 15.17 6.08 -0.30
N LEU A 109 14.07 6.83 -0.27
CA LEU A 109 13.54 7.41 0.96
C LEU A 109 13.17 6.28 1.95
N LEU A 110 13.54 6.45 3.21
CA LEU A 110 13.12 5.55 4.29
C LEU A 110 11.91 6.15 4.99
N ARG A 111 10.75 5.49 4.88
CA ARG A 111 9.49 6.00 5.45
C ARG A 111 8.61 4.91 6.05
N TYR A 112 7.82 5.30 7.04
CA TYR A 112 6.55 4.66 7.38
C TYR A 112 5.44 5.28 6.54
N VAL A 113 4.44 4.49 6.15
CA VAL A 113 3.31 4.95 5.35
C VAL A 113 2.03 4.90 6.17
N TRP A 114 1.35 6.03 6.29
CA TRP A 114 0.11 6.18 7.05
C TRP A 114 -1.04 6.57 6.11
N LEU A 115 -2.12 5.78 6.13
CA LEU A 115 -3.37 6.17 5.48
C LEU A 115 -4.07 7.27 6.28
N ASP A 116 -4.94 8.04 5.62
CA ASP A 116 -5.70 9.14 6.25
C ASP A 116 -6.58 8.68 7.43
N ASP A 117 -6.98 7.40 7.47
CA ASP A 117 -7.74 6.80 8.58
C ASP A 117 -6.86 6.40 9.80
N GLY A 118 -5.54 6.55 9.68
CA GLY A 118 -4.54 6.19 10.69
C GLY A 118 -4.05 4.75 10.63
N THR A 119 -4.34 4.03 9.55
CA THR A 119 -3.73 2.72 9.30
C THR A 119 -2.25 2.89 8.97
N LEU A 120 -1.39 2.24 9.76
CA LEU A 120 0.04 2.11 9.46
C LEU A 120 0.25 0.94 8.49
N VAL A 121 0.51 1.24 7.22
CA VAL A 121 0.63 0.24 6.14
C VAL A 121 1.72 -0.78 6.41
N ASN A 122 2.86 -0.35 6.99
CA ASN A 122 3.95 -1.24 7.39
C ASN A 122 3.45 -2.33 8.37
N GLU A 123 2.64 -1.95 9.35
CA GLU A 123 2.05 -2.90 10.29
C GLU A 123 1.01 -3.80 9.61
N ALA A 124 0.18 -3.23 8.73
CA ALA A 124 -0.83 -3.99 8.00
C ALA A 124 -0.22 -5.11 7.13
N LEU A 125 0.93 -4.85 6.49
CA LEU A 125 1.70 -5.85 5.74
C LEU A 125 2.13 -7.01 6.64
N VAL A 126 2.70 -6.69 7.81
CA VAL A 126 3.17 -7.69 8.78
C VAL A 126 2.00 -8.49 9.37
N ALA A 127 0.90 -7.81 9.73
CA ALA A 127 -0.28 -8.42 10.33
C ALA A 127 -1.01 -9.39 9.37
N ALA A 128 -0.93 -9.13 8.06
CA ALA A 128 -1.41 -10.01 7.01
C ALA A 128 -0.43 -11.14 6.66
N GLY A 129 0.80 -11.09 7.19
CA GLY A 129 1.85 -12.05 6.84
C GLY A 129 2.39 -11.85 5.43
N MET A 130 2.33 -10.63 4.87
CA MET A 130 2.86 -10.29 3.54
C MET A 130 4.31 -9.78 3.59
N ALA A 131 4.78 -9.44 4.80
CA ALA A 131 6.17 -9.06 5.05
C ALA A 131 6.63 -9.60 6.40
N MET A 132 7.93 -9.85 6.51
CA MET A 132 8.61 -10.14 7.77
C MET A 132 9.09 -8.85 8.42
N VAL A 133 9.21 -8.85 9.74
CA VAL A 133 9.80 -7.74 10.50
C VAL A 133 11.32 -7.82 10.39
N VAL A 134 11.93 -6.72 9.96
CA VAL A 134 13.38 -6.51 9.97
C VAL A 134 13.69 -5.24 10.74
N THR A 135 14.86 -5.15 11.37
CA THR A 135 15.24 -3.97 12.15
C THR A 135 16.61 -3.47 11.74
N TYR A 136 16.68 -2.19 11.40
CA TYR A 136 17.91 -1.50 11.04
C TYR A 136 18.01 -0.22 11.88
N PRO A 137 18.67 -0.25 13.05
CA PRO A 137 18.89 0.96 13.84
C PRO A 137 19.57 2.06 13.01
N PRO A 138 19.17 3.33 13.17
CA PRO A 138 18.28 3.85 14.21
C PRO A 138 16.77 3.77 13.91
N ASP A 139 16.35 3.29 12.73
CA ASP A 139 14.97 3.36 12.26
C ASP A 139 14.12 2.20 12.78
N VAL A 140 13.73 2.27 14.06
CA VAL A 140 13.04 1.19 14.78
C VAL A 140 11.82 1.65 15.58
N LYS A 141 11.32 2.87 15.34
CA LYS A 141 10.23 3.53 16.10
C LYS A 141 9.03 2.63 16.42
N TYR A 142 8.57 1.84 15.46
CA TYR A 142 7.39 0.97 15.62
C TYR A 142 7.70 -0.53 15.77
N ALA A 143 8.98 -0.91 15.72
CA ALA A 143 9.37 -2.32 15.70
C ALA A 143 8.88 -3.09 16.93
N ALA A 144 9.17 -2.59 18.13
CA ALA A 144 8.82 -3.26 19.38
C ALA A 144 7.33 -3.15 19.74
N SER A 145 6.72 -1.99 19.48
CA SER A 145 5.37 -1.67 19.94
C SER A 145 4.27 -2.15 19.00
N ARG A 146 4.55 -2.31 17.70
CA ARG A 146 3.55 -2.64 16.67
C ARG A 146 3.94 -3.85 15.84
N PHE A 147 5.13 -3.84 15.23
CA PHE A 147 5.50 -4.84 14.23
C PHE A 147 5.77 -6.23 14.83
N LEU A 148 6.55 -6.33 15.90
CA LEU A 148 6.83 -7.62 16.55
C LEU A 148 5.55 -8.31 17.07
N PRO A 149 4.63 -7.61 17.78
CA PRO A 149 3.33 -8.18 18.13
C PRO A 149 2.49 -8.60 16.93
N ALA A 150 2.43 -7.76 15.88
CA ALA A 150 1.68 -8.07 14.66
C ALA A 150 2.20 -9.34 13.96
N GLN A 151 3.53 -9.50 13.88
CA GLN A 151 4.13 -10.70 13.31
C GLN A 151 3.83 -11.94 14.13
N GLN A 152 3.90 -11.83 15.46
CA GLN A 152 3.58 -12.94 16.35
C GLN A 152 2.13 -13.40 16.14
N ALA A 153 1.19 -12.46 16.09
CA ALA A 153 -0.21 -12.76 15.80
C ALA A 153 -0.41 -13.36 14.40
N ALA A 154 0.30 -12.86 13.38
CA ALA A 154 0.24 -13.41 12.02
C ALA A 154 0.78 -14.85 11.96
N ARG A 155 1.84 -15.16 12.73
CA ARG A 155 2.40 -16.50 12.87
C ARG A 155 1.46 -17.47 13.55
N GLU A 156 0.90 -17.07 14.70
CA GLU A 156 -0.06 -17.89 15.46
C GLU A 156 -1.32 -18.18 14.64
N ALA A 157 -1.75 -17.21 13.81
CA ALA A 157 -2.89 -17.35 12.92
C ALA A 157 -2.56 -18.00 11.56
N GLY A 158 -1.29 -18.35 11.30
CA GLY A 158 -0.87 -18.97 10.04
C GLY A 158 -1.18 -18.13 8.80
N ARG A 159 -1.01 -16.81 8.87
CA ARG A 159 -1.33 -15.89 7.76
C ARG A 159 -0.16 -15.73 6.80
N GLY A 160 -0.46 -15.60 5.50
CA GLY A 160 0.51 -15.31 4.45
C GLY A 160 1.73 -16.24 4.53
N LEU A 161 2.92 -15.65 4.66
CA LEU A 161 4.21 -16.32 4.82
C LEU A 161 4.26 -17.38 5.94
N TRP A 162 3.38 -17.28 6.93
CA TRP A 162 3.34 -18.16 8.10
C TRP A 162 2.30 -19.28 7.99
N GLY A 163 1.49 -19.27 6.93
CA GLY A 163 0.62 -20.38 6.62
C GLY A 163 1.43 -21.64 6.35
N ALA A 164 0.92 -22.80 6.76
CA ALA A 164 1.51 -24.06 6.35
C ALA A 164 1.61 -24.05 4.82
N VAL A 165 2.80 -24.28 4.28
CA VAL A 165 2.99 -24.56 2.86
C VAL A 165 2.18 -25.81 2.55
N ALA A 166 0.93 -25.65 2.14
CA ALA A 166 0.26 -26.63 1.33
C ALA A 166 0.59 -26.28 -0.12
N LEU A 167 1.72 -26.81 -0.59
CA LEU A 167 1.62 -27.50 -1.87
C LEU A 167 0.42 -28.47 -1.75
N PRO A 168 -0.37 -28.59 -2.82
CA PRO A 168 -1.72 -28.05 -2.96
C PRO A 168 -2.79 -28.77 -2.13
N THR A 169 -3.78 -28.02 -1.63
CA THR A 169 -5.20 -28.44 -1.66
C THR A 169 -6.12 -27.22 -1.63
N LEU A 170 -6.75 -26.90 -2.76
CA LEU A 170 -7.90 -25.98 -2.82
C LEU A 170 -9.11 -26.62 -2.13
N PRO A 171 -9.90 -25.84 -1.38
CA PRO A 171 -11.29 -25.70 -1.80
C PRO A 171 -11.92 -24.29 -1.63
N ALA A 172 -12.74 -23.99 -2.64
CA ALA A 172 -13.90 -23.10 -2.77
C ALA A 172 -13.86 -21.66 -2.18
N ALA A 173 -13.65 -20.72 -3.10
CA ALA A 173 -13.93 -19.30 -2.95
C ALA A 173 -15.38 -18.98 -2.56
N SER A 174 -15.58 -17.87 -1.86
CA SER A 174 -16.88 -17.19 -1.73
C SER A 174 -16.69 -15.67 -1.73
N ALA A 175 -17.01 -15.09 -2.90
CA ALA A 175 -17.64 -13.80 -3.19
C ALA A 175 -17.15 -12.47 -2.55
N GLY A 176 -16.58 -11.61 -3.41
CA GLY A 176 -17.11 -10.23 -3.60
C GLY A 176 -16.15 -9.07 -3.29
N GLY A 177 -15.49 -8.52 -4.31
CA GLY A 177 -14.76 -7.23 -4.28
C GLY A 177 -13.27 -7.36 -4.59
N GLY A 178 -12.87 -7.07 -5.83
CA GLY A 178 -11.70 -7.62 -6.52
C GLY A 178 -10.32 -7.28 -5.96
N LEU A 179 -9.84 -8.09 -5.02
CA LEU A 179 -8.45 -8.50 -4.96
C LEU A 179 -8.28 -9.64 -5.97
N PHE A 180 -7.79 -9.34 -7.16
CA PHE A 180 -7.50 -10.40 -8.13
C PHE A 180 -6.26 -11.17 -7.68
N ALA A 181 -6.44 -12.45 -7.38
CA ALA A 181 -5.34 -13.36 -7.14
C ALA A 181 -4.80 -13.89 -8.50
N PRO A 182 -3.54 -14.35 -8.58
CA PRO A 182 -3.04 -15.04 -9.75
C PRO A 182 -3.95 -16.23 -10.11
N PRO A 183 -4.32 -16.42 -11.39
CA PRO A 183 -5.14 -17.56 -11.79
C PRO A 183 -4.38 -18.87 -11.59
N ALA A 184 -5.10 -19.97 -11.38
CA ALA A 184 -4.49 -21.29 -11.12
C ALA A 184 -3.59 -21.79 -12.26
N CYS A 185 -3.79 -21.27 -13.48
CA CYS A 185 -2.97 -21.55 -14.64
C CYS A 185 -1.59 -20.86 -14.61
N TYR A 186 -1.37 -19.88 -13.72
CA TYR A 186 -0.19 -19.03 -13.78
C TYR A 186 1.09 -19.79 -13.42
N VAL A 187 2.02 -19.81 -14.38
CA VAL A 187 3.41 -20.18 -14.16
C VAL A 187 4.30 -19.09 -14.77
N PRO A 188 5.21 -18.46 -13.99
CA PRO A 188 6.02 -17.35 -14.48
C PRO A 188 6.80 -17.68 -15.76
N GLY A 189 6.66 -16.84 -16.79
CA GLY A 189 7.37 -17.01 -18.07
C GLY A 189 6.99 -18.27 -18.85
N ARG A 190 5.78 -18.80 -18.64
CA ARG A 190 5.20 -19.89 -19.42
C ARG A 190 3.86 -19.42 -20.00
N ASN A 191 3.57 -19.90 -21.21
CA ASN A 191 2.26 -19.73 -21.83
C ASN A 191 1.35 -20.85 -21.33
N THR A 192 0.76 -20.64 -20.15
CA THR A 192 -0.09 -21.62 -19.46
C THR A 192 -1.49 -21.12 -19.15
N CYS A 193 -1.72 -19.80 -19.26
CA CYS A 193 -3.02 -19.16 -19.15
C CYS A 193 -3.53 -18.73 -20.53
N ASN A 194 -4.84 -18.62 -20.68
CA ASN A 194 -5.52 -17.98 -21.80
C ASN A 194 -6.82 -17.30 -21.29
N CYS A 195 -7.54 -16.61 -22.16
CA CYS A 195 -8.73 -15.86 -21.75
C CYS A 195 -9.85 -16.71 -21.12
N SER A 196 -9.93 -18.01 -21.39
CA SER A 196 -10.92 -18.88 -20.74
C SER A 196 -10.60 -19.21 -19.29
N ASP A 197 -9.38 -18.93 -18.82
CA ASP A 197 -8.97 -19.12 -17.42
C ASP A 197 -9.41 -17.97 -16.51
N PHE A 198 -9.98 -16.90 -17.07
CA PHE A 198 -10.44 -15.72 -16.35
C PHE A 198 -11.95 -15.58 -16.40
N THR A 199 -12.53 -15.06 -15.32
CA THR A 199 -13.99 -14.89 -15.19
C THR A 199 -14.46 -13.46 -15.49
N SER A 200 -13.53 -12.50 -15.59
CA SER A 200 -13.83 -11.10 -15.94
C SER A 200 -12.64 -10.46 -16.65
N ARG A 201 -12.92 -9.46 -17.48
CA ARG A 201 -11.90 -8.65 -18.15
C ARG A 201 -11.02 -7.91 -17.14
N ALA A 202 -11.59 -7.42 -16.04
CA ALA A 202 -10.81 -6.74 -14.99
C ALA A 202 -9.75 -7.66 -14.36
N HIS A 203 -10.05 -8.95 -14.20
CA HIS A 203 -9.08 -9.94 -13.72
C HIS A 203 -7.99 -10.21 -14.76
N ALA A 204 -8.38 -10.43 -16.01
CA ALA A 204 -7.45 -10.69 -17.12
C ALA A 204 -6.51 -9.48 -17.34
N GLN A 205 -7.05 -8.26 -17.28
CA GLN A 205 -6.29 -7.03 -17.40
C GLN A 205 -5.28 -6.87 -16.27
N TRP A 206 -5.71 -7.01 -15.02
CA TRP A 206 -4.80 -6.95 -13.89
C TRP A 206 -3.66 -7.98 -14.02
N PHE A 207 -3.98 -9.19 -14.46
CA PHE A 207 -2.99 -10.25 -14.66
C PHE A 207 -2.00 -9.90 -15.77
N HIS A 208 -2.46 -9.40 -16.92
CA HIS A 208 -1.62 -8.93 -18.01
C HIS A 208 -0.68 -7.81 -17.55
N ASP A 209 -1.21 -6.81 -16.84
CA ASP A 209 -0.42 -5.65 -16.40
C ASP A 209 0.62 -6.02 -15.32
N THR A 210 0.29 -6.96 -14.44
CA THR A 210 1.07 -7.23 -13.21
C THR A 210 1.97 -8.46 -13.32
N LEU A 211 1.49 -9.52 -13.96
CA LEU A 211 2.12 -10.85 -13.94
C LEU A 211 2.53 -11.36 -15.33
N ASP A 212 1.97 -10.78 -16.39
CA ASP A 212 2.33 -11.11 -17.78
C ASP A 212 2.56 -9.88 -18.67
N PRO A 213 3.41 -8.92 -18.28
CA PRO A 213 3.63 -7.68 -19.03
C PRO A 213 4.35 -7.88 -20.38
N GLN A 214 4.79 -9.11 -20.68
CA GLN A 214 5.37 -9.49 -21.97
C GLN A 214 4.37 -10.23 -22.86
N ASP A 215 3.12 -10.35 -22.42
CA ASP A 215 2.04 -11.06 -23.11
C ASP A 215 2.43 -12.50 -23.53
N VAL A 216 3.14 -13.22 -22.64
CA VAL A 216 3.59 -14.60 -22.89
C VAL A 216 2.38 -15.53 -23.07
N ASN A 217 1.29 -15.26 -22.35
CA ASN A 217 0.02 -16.00 -22.41
C ASN A 217 -0.90 -15.53 -23.55
N ARG A 218 -0.50 -14.49 -24.31
CA ARG A 218 -1.25 -13.97 -25.46
C ARG A 218 -2.68 -13.58 -25.10
N LEU A 219 -2.82 -12.84 -24.00
CA LEU A 219 -4.10 -12.33 -23.52
C LEU A 219 -4.50 -11.05 -24.27
N ASP A 220 -3.52 -10.31 -24.79
CA ASP A 220 -3.69 -9.14 -25.66
C ASP A 220 -3.22 -9.49 -27.09
N ALA A 221 -4.05 -10.26 -27.81
CA ALA A 221 -3.64 -10.84 -29.08
C ALA A 221 -3.44 -9.82 -30.22
N ASP A 222 -4.11 -8.67 -30.15
CA ASP A 222 -4.02 -7.56 -31.10
C ASP A 222 -3.07 -6.44 -30.64
N GLY A 223 -2.59 -6.49 -29.40
CA GLY A 223 -1.50 -5.65 -28.89
C GLY A 223 -1.94 -4.22 -28.61
N ASP A 224 -3.21 -4.02 -28.25
CA ASP A 224 -3.80 -2.70 -27.99
C ASP A 224 -3.76 -2.31 -26.50
N GLY A 225 -3.26 -3.21 -25.66
CA GLY A 225 -3.15 -3.06 -24.22
C GLY A 225 -4.38 -3.56 -23.44
N LEU A 226 -5.39 -4.13 -24.11
CA LEU A 226 -6.60 -4.63 -23.48
C LEU A 226 -6.65 -6.16 -23.49
N ALA A 227 -6.38 -6.76 -22.33
CA ALA A 227 -6.38 -8.21 -22.22
C ALA A 227 -7.81 -8.80 -22.25
N CYS A 228 -8.01 -9.81 -23.10
CA CYS A 228 -9.20 -10.64 -23.16
C CYS A 228 -10.52 -9.86 -23.31
N GLU A 229 -10.60 -8.98 -24.30
CA GLU A 229 -11.75 -8.11 -24.58
C GLU A 229 -13.10 -8.82 -24.73
N SER A 230 -13.08 -10.12 -25.04
CA SER A 230 -14.29 -10.94 -25.12
C SER A 230 -14.93 -11.29 -23.76
N LEU A 231 -14.22 -11.03 -22.66
CA LEU A 231 -14.72 -11.31 -21.31
C LEU A 231 -15.60 -10.17 -20.79
N PRO A 232 -16.59 -10.48 -19.94
CA PRO A 232 -17.45 -9.49 -19.30
C PRO A 232 -16.70 -8.57 -18.31
#